data_AF-A0ABD0PGF2-F1
#
_entry.id   AF-A0ABD0PGF2-F1
#
_cell.length_a   1.000
_cell.length_b   1.000
_cell.length_c   1.000
_cell.angle_alpha   90.00
_cell.angle_beta   90.00
_cell.angle_gamma   90.00
#
_symmetry.space_group_name_H-M   'P 1'
#
loop_
_entity.id
_entity.type
_entity.pdbx_description
1 polymer ?
#
loop_
_entity_poly.entity_id
_entity_poly.type
_entity_poly.pdbx_seq_one_letter_code
_entity_poly.pdbx_strand_id
1 'polypeptide(L)'
;PRSGPTANHDLVEGRSVGKPDLIIRFLRGTRRLNPPRPNLIPSWDLAVVLQALQQDHFEPLQSVNINALSLKTALLIVLTSVKRVGDLQALSVNSSCLEFRPGDSYMILRPRPGYVPK
;
A
#
# COMPACT_ATOMS: atom_id res chain seq x y z
N PRO A 1 -12.78 44.74 2.45
CA PRO A 1 -14.16 44.73 3.01
C PRO A 1 -14.92 43.47 2.53
N ARG A 2 -14.89 42.38 3.31
CA ARG A 2 -16.01 41.88 4.16
C ARG A 2 -17.23 41.48 3.30
N SER A 3 -17.74 40.25 3.28
CA SER A 3 -17.93 39.29 4.38
C SER A 3 -18.27 37.89 3.82
N GLY A 4 -17.74 36.82 4.43
CA GLY A 4 -18.18 35.44 4.18
C GLY A 4 -19.44 35.07 4.96
N PRO A 5 -20.14 33.98 4.60
CA PRO A 5 -21.41 33.61 5.23
C PRO A 5 -21.18 33.02 6.63
N THR A 6 -21.77 33.64 7.63
CA THR A 6 -21.86 33.14 8.99
C THR A 6 -22.88 32.00 9.05
N ALA A 7 -22.43 30.80 9.38
CA ALA A 7 -23.30 29.69 9.73
C ALA A 7 -23.92 29.96 11.12
N ASN A 8 -25.24 30.12 11.15
CA ASN A 8 -26.02 30.29 12.36
C ASN A 8 -26.06 28.95 13.12
N HIS A 9 -25.62 28.94 14.37
CA HIS A 9 -25.95 27.87 15.31
C HIS A 9 -27.17 28.32 16.09
N ASP A 10 -28.32 27.71 15.82
CA ASP A 10 -29.56 27.98 16.55
C ASP A 10 -29.44 27.51 18.00
N LEU A 11 -29.78 28.43 18.89
CA LEU A 11 -29.83 28.27 20.34
C LEU A 11 -31.04 27.41 20.72
N VAL A 12 -30.82 26.17 21.14
CA VAL A 12 -31.83 25.39 21.86
C VAL A 12 -31.62 25.61 23.36
N GLU A 13 -32.59 26.26 23.99
CA GLU A 13 -32.76 26.39 25.45
C GLU A 13 -31.53 26.84 26.28
N GLY A 14 -30.91 27.97 25.90
CA GLY A 14 -30.09 28.77 26.83
C GLY A 14 -28.81 28.10 27.37
N ARG A 15 -28.44 26.91 26.91
CA ARG A 15 -27.13 26.31 27.21
C ARG A 15 -26.41 25.96 25.91
N SER A 16 -25.14 26.36 25.82
CA SER A 16 -24.22 25.95 24.77
C SER A 16 -23.99 24.43 24.86
N VAL A 17 -24.86 23.63 24.24
CA VAL A 17 -24.75 22.18 24.22
C VAL A 17 -23.59 21.79 23.31
N GLY A 18 -22.50 21.35 23.93
CA GLY A 18 -21.32 20.78 23.26
C GLY A 18 -20.20 21.79 23.07
N LYS A 19 -19.19 21.74 23.95
CA LYS A 19 -17.89 22.36 23.65
C LYS A 19 -17.37 21.74 22.33
N PRO A 20 -16.84 22.52 21.39
CA PRO A 20 -16.29 21.99 20.14
C PRO A 20 -15.24 20.88 20.37
N ASP A 21 -14.48 20.96 21.47
CA ASP A 21 -13.50 19.93 21.84
C ASP A 21 -14.14 18.58 22.20
N LEU A 22 -15.33 18.55 22.80
CA LEU A 22 -16.03 17.31 23.13
C LEU A 22 -16.52 16.61 21.86
N ILE A 23 -17.03 17.38 20.89
CA ILE A 23 -17.46 16.86 19.59
C ILE A 23 -16.24 16.32 18.83
N ILE A 24 -15.11 17.02 18.81
CA ILE A 24 -13.88 16.54 18.16
C ILE A 24 -13.36 15.27 18.85
N ARG A 25 -13.36 15.20 20.18
CA ARG A 25 -12.94 13.98 20.91
C ARG A 25 -13.89 12.82 20.66
N PHE A 26 -15.19 13.06 20.63
CA PHE A 26 -16.20 12.07 20.29
C PHE A 26 -16.00 11.55 18.86
N LEU A 27 -15.92 12.43 17.87
CA LEU A 27 -15.68 12.05 16.46
C LEU A 27 -14.36 11.26 16.30
N ARG A 28 -13.30 11.66 17.01
CA ARG A 28 -12.03 10.94 17.03
C ARG A 28 -12.16 9.54 17.65
N GLY A 29 -12.97 9.40 18.69
CA GLY A 29 -13.35 8.12 19.29
C GLY A 29 -14.15 7.24 18.33
N THR A 30 -15.15 7.82 17.66
CA THR A 30 -15.96 7.08 16.66
C THR A 30 -15.13 6.57 15.48
N ARG A 31 -14.11 7.33 15.04
CA ARG A 31 -13.16 6.88 13.99
C ARG A 31 -12.28 5.70 14.42
N ARG A 32 -12.04 5.52 15.74
CA ARG A 32 -11.36 4.32 16.26
C ARG A 32 -12.29 3.10 16.29
N LEU A 33 -13.58 3.32 16.57
CA LEU A 33 -14.59 2.26 16.59
C LEU A 33 -15.00 1.80 15.18
N ASN A 34 -14.98 2.72 14.21
CA ASN A 34 -15.23 2.43 12.80
C ASN A 34 -14.09 3.00 11.94
N PRO A 35 -12.93 2.31 11.88
CA PRO A 35 -11.83 2.75 11.04
C PRO A 35 -12.31 2.83 9.58
N PRO A 36 -11.97 3.91 8.84
CA PRO A 36 -12.26 3.98 7.42
C PRO A 36 -11.72 2.73 6.73
N ARG A 37 -12.58 1.99 6.03
CA ARG A 37 -12.16 0.81 5.29
C ARG A 37 -11.22 1.27 4.18
N PRO A 38 -9.97 0.79 4.13
CA PRO A 38 -9.11 1.11 3.01
C PRO A 38 -9.75 0.57 1.73
N ASN A 39 -9.57 1.30 0.62
CA ASN A 39 -9.97 0.80 -0.69
C ASN A 39 -9.21 -0.49 -0.97
N LEU A 40 -9.93 -1.60 -1.05
CA LEU A 40 -9.37 -2.92 -1.33
C LEU A 40 -8.99 -3.07 -2.81
N ILE A 41 -9.53 -2.21 -3.66
CA ILE A 41 -9.30 -2.21 -5.09
C ILE A 41 -8.29 -1.10 -5.41
N PRO A 42 -7.14 -1.44 -6.03
CA PRO A 42 -6.21 -0.42 -6.50
C PRO A 42 -6.89 0.47 -7.55
N SER A 43 -6.51 1.75 -7.61
CA SER A 43 -6.99 2.67 -8.63
C SER A 43 -6.37 2.43 -10.02
N TRP A 44 -5.49 1.44 -10.16
CA TRP A 44 -4.78 1.11 -11.39
C TRP A 44 -5.26 -0.24 -11.96
N ASP A 45 -5.22 -0.35 -13.28
CA ASP A 45 -5.55 -1.58 -14.00
C ASP A 45 -4.31 -2.47 -14.17
N LEU A 46 -4.39 -3.71 -13.69
CA LEU A 46 -3.31 -4.68 -13.77
C LEU A 46 -2.96 -5.06 -15.20
N ALA A 47 -3.93 -5.13 -16.10
CA ALA A 47 -3.65 -5.44 -17.50
C ALA A 47 -2.75 -4.38 -18.13
N VAL A 48 -3.03 -3.09 -17.86
CA VAL A 48 -2.23 -1.97 -18.36
C VAL A 48 -0.81 -2.00 -17.82
N VAL A 49 -0.65 -2.28 -16.53
CA VAL A 49 0.69 -2.37 -15.91
C VAL A 49 1.50 -3.52 -16.50
N LEU A 50 0.89 -4.70 -16.68
CA LEU A 50 1.56 -5.85 -17.28
C LEU A 50 1.91 -5.62 -18.75
N GLN A 51 1.04 -4.95 -19.52
CA GLN A 51 1.34 -4.56 -20.90
C GLN A 51 2.49 -3.56 -20.98
N ALA A 52 2.56 -2.61 -20.05
CA ALA A 52 3.65 -1.64 -19.98
C ALA A 52 5.01 -2.31 -19.68
N LEU A 53 5.02 -3.34 -18.83
CA LEU A 53 6.21 -4.14 -18.54
C LEU A 53 6.71 -4.98 -19.72
N GLN A 54 5.90 -5.16 -20.78
CA GLN A 54 6.26 -5.89 -21.99
C GLN A 54 6.79 -4.97 -23.12
N GLN A 55 6.79 -3.65 -22.91
CA GLN A 55 7.29 -2.69 -23.91
C GLN A 55 8.82 -2.62 -23.92
N ASP A 56 9.37 -2.01 -24.97
CA ASP A 56 10.82 -1.80 -25.24
C ASP A 56 11.60 -1.14 -24.09
N HIS A 57 10.94 -0.55 -23.10
CA HIS A 57 11.62 0.01 -21.93
C HIS A 57 12.13 -1.08 -20.96
N PHE A 58 11.54 -2.26 -21.03
CA PHE A 58 11.83 -3.41 -20.18
C PHE A 58 12.29 -4.65 -20.96
N GLU A 59 12.46 -4.51 -22.27
CA GLU A 59 12.87 -5.53 -23.23
C GLU A 59 13.81 -4.92 -24.27
N PRO A 60 14.77 -5.66 -24.86
CA PRO A 60 15.09 -7.04 -24.58
C PRO A 60 15.94 -7.18 -23.30
N LEU A 61 15.74 -8.29 -22.58
CA LEU A 61 16.40 -8.56 -21.29
C LEU A 61 17.94 -8.48 -21.33
N GLN A 62 18.55 -8.70 -22.50
CA GLN A 62 20.00 -8.69 -22.69
C GLN A 62 20.60 -7.27 -22.70
N SER A 63 19.82 -6.24 -23.05
CA SER A 63 20.31 -4.86 -23.18
C SER A 63 19.64 -3.86 -22.24
N VAL A 64 18.62 -4.28 -21.49
CA VAL A 64 17.90 -3.41 -20.57
C VAL A 64 18.77 -3.01 -19.37
N ASN A 65 18.57 -1.80 -18.86
CA ASN A 65 19.25 -1.35 -17.65
C ASN A 65 18.85 -2.22 -16.44
N ILE A 66 19.83 -2.59 -15.60
CA ILE A 66 19.62 -3.39 -14.39
C ILE A 66 18.59 -2.77 -13.43
N ASN A 67 18.47 -1.44 -13.39
CA ASN A 67 17.47 -0.74 -12.58
C ASN A 67 16.05 -1.00 -13.09
N ALA A 68 15.84 -0.96 -14.40
CA ALA A 68 14.55 -1.26 -15.02
C ALA A 68 14.18 -2.74 -14.84
N LEU A 69 15.16 -3.65 -14.99
CA LEU A 69 14.96 -5.07 -14.72
C LEU A 69 14.63 -5.34 -13.23
N SER A 70 15.32 -4.67 -12.31
CA SER A 70 15.05 -4.75 -10.87
C SER A 70 13.66 -4.23 -10.53
N LEU A 71 13.22 -3.14 -11.16
CA LEU A 71 11.87 -2.62 -10.98
C LEU A 71 10.80 -3.61 -11.49
N LYS A 72 10.98 -4.17 -12.69
CA LYS A 72 10.08 -5.15 -13.29
C LYS A 72 9.95 -6.39 -12.42
N THR A 73 11.08 -6.96 -12.00
CA THR A 73 11.12 -8.13 -11.12
C THR A 73 10.51 -7.85 -9.75
N ALA A 74 10.87 -6.72 -9.09
CA ALA A 74 10.30 -6.33 -7.81
C ALA A 74 8.78 -6.15 -7.90
N LEU A 75 8.29 -5.47 -8.94
CA LEU A 75 6.85 -5.28 -9.15
C LEU A 75 6.13 -6.62 -9.32
N LEU A 76 6.66 -7.52 -10.15
CA LEU A 76 6.08 -8.84 -10.35
C LEU A 76 6.08 -9.68 -9.06
N ILE A 77 7.13 -9.61 -8.25
CA ILE A 77 7.18 -10.29 -6.94
C ILE A 77 6.10 -9.72 -6.02
N VAL A 78 5.90 -8.39 -5.99
CA VAL A 78 4.84 -7.76 -5.18
C VAL A 78 3.47 -8.26 -5.60
N LEU A 79 3.21 -8.30 -6.90
CA LEU A 79 1.92 -8.70 -7.47
C LEU A 79 1.62 -10.18 -7.24
N THR A 80 2.62 -11.05 -7.39
CA THR A 80 2.43 -12.52 -7.31
C THR A 80 2.48 -13.06 -5.88
N SER A 81 3.18 -12.40 -4.96
CA SER A 81 3.31 -12.88 -3.58
C SER A 81 2.03 -12.72 -2.75
N VAL A 82 1.09 -11.86 -3.19
CA VAL A 82 -0.13 -11.48 -2.44
C VAL A 82 0.21 -11.03 -1.01
N LYS A 83 1.41 -10.46 -0.83
CA LYS A 83 1.94 -9.97 0.44
C LYS A 83 1.74 -8.46 0.51
N ARG A 84 1.65 -7.91 1.73
CA ARG A 84 1.68 -6.45 1.89
C ARG A 84 3.05 -5.96 1.43
N VAL A 85 3.10 -4.75 0.86
CA VAL A 85 4.38 -4.12 0.47
C VAL A 85 5.36 -4.08 1.65
N GLY A 86 4.86 -3.86 2.87
CA GLY A 86 5.66 -3.91 4.09
C GLY A 86 6.24 -5.30 4.42
N ASP A 87 5.69 -6.39 3.91
CA ASP A 87 6.21 -7.75 4.13
C ASP A 87 7.29 -8.13 3.11
N LEU A 88 7.40 -7.44 1.97
CA LEU A 88 8.45 -7.73 0.99
C LEU A 88 9.85 -7.48 1.54
N GLN A 89 10.02 -6.54 2.48
CA GLN A 89 11.31 -6.30 3.13
C GLN A 89 11.81 -7.54 3.91
N ALA A 90 10.91 -8.45 4.26
CA ALA A 90 11.27 -9.70 4.91
C ALA A 90 11.93 -10.68 3.96
N LEU A 91 11.73 -10.55 2.65
CA LEU A 91 12.37 -11.42 1.67
C LEU A 91 13.88 -11.19 1.67
N SER A 92 14.65 -12.27 1.50
CA SER A 92 16.10 -12.23 1.57
C SER A 92 16.73 -13.07 0.49
N VAL A 93 17.80 -12.54 -0.09
CA VAL A 93 18.67 -13.24 -1.05
C VAL A 93 19.75 -14.09 -0.38
N ASN A 94 19.76 -14.15 0.96
CA ASN A 94 20.66 -15.05 1.69
C ASN A 94 20.40 -16.50 1.28
N SER A 95 21.44 -17.32 1.16
CA SER A 95 21.36 -18.72 0.73
C SER A 95 20.43 -19.60 1.58
N SER A 96 20.14 -19.19 2.82
CA SER A 96 19.14 -19.85 3.68
C SER A 96 17.68 -19.54 3.29
N CYS A 97 17.46 -18.42 2.62
CA CYS A 97 16.15 -17.87 2.28
C CYS A 97 15.83 -17.95 0.77
N LEU A 98 16.83 -18.21 -0.06
CA LEU A 98 16.71 -18.26 -1.52
C LEU A 98 17.23 -19.61 -2.03
N GLU A 99 16.37 -20.37 -2.68
CA GLU A 99 16.66 -21.72 -3.18
C GLU A 99 16.24 -21.83 -4.64
N PHE A 100 17.21 -22.11 -5.53
CA PHE A 100 16.94 -22.49 -6.91
C PHE A 100 16.75 -24.00 -6.99
N ARG A 101 15.69 -24.45 -7.66
CA ARG A 101 15.48 -25.88 -7.89
C ARG A 101 16.31 -26.34 -9.09
N PRO A 102 16.83 -27.59 -9.11
CA PRO A 102 17.41 -28.21 -10.29
C PRO A 102 16.65 -27.90 -11.59
N GLY A 103 17.40 -27.46 -12.60
CA GLY A 103 16.89 -27.09 -13.92
C GLY A 103 16.33 -25.66 -14.02
N ASP A 104 16.55 -24.80 -13.02
CA ASP A 104 16.13 -23.38 -12.98
C ASP A 104 14.65 -23.14 -13.31
N SER A 105 13.82 -24.16 -13.11
CA SER A 105 12.40 -24.14 -13.45
C SER A 105 11.61 -23.20 -12.55
N TYR A 106 12.05 -23.03 -11.30
CA TYR A 106 11.52 -22.05 -10.37
C TYR A 106 12.48 -21.82 -9.20
N MET A 107 12.26 -20.70 -8.52
CA MET A 107 12.99 -20.29 -7.34
C MET A 107 12.02 -20.15 -6.16
N ILE A 108 12.48 -20.53 -4.97
CA ILE A 108 11.76 -20.31 -3.71
C ILE A 108 12.42 -19.17 -2.96
N LEU A 109 11.62 -18.17 -2.59
CA LEU A 109 12.05 -17.04 -1.78
C LEU A 109 11.28 -17.04 -0.45
N ARG A 110 12.01 -17.15 0.67
CA ARG A 110 11.47 -17.24 2.03
C ARG A 110 11.73 -15.93 2.78
N PRO A 111 10.81 -15.51 3.67
CA PRO A 111 11.08 -14.44 4.63
C PRO A 111 12.27 -14.79 5.54
N ARG A 112 12.99 -13.78 6.01
CA ARG A 112 14.06 -13.94 7.00
C ARG A 112 13.52 -14.62 8.27
N PRO A 113 14.29 -15.54 8.88
CA PRO A 113 13.92 -16.14 10.15
C PRO A 113 13.66 -15.06 11.20
N GLY A 114 12.55 -15.20 11.95
CA GLY A 114 12.15 -14.23 12.98
C GLY A 114 11.34 -13.03 12.49
N TYR A 115 11.01 -12.94 11.20
CA TYR A 115 10.06 -11.93 10.71
C TYR A 115 8.64 -12.19 11.24
N VAL A 116 8.02 -11.17 11.82
CA VAL A 116 6.62 -11.19 12.26
C VAL A 116 5.85 -10.12 11.48
N PRO A 117 4.86 -10.50 10.65
CA PRO A 117 4.03 -9.55 9.92
C PRO A 117 3.29 -8.58 10.86
N LYS A 118 3.10 -7.34 10.43
CA LYS A 118 2.34 -6.31 11.15
C LYS A 118 0.87 -6.23 10.72
#